data_AF-A0A3D0XL02-F1
#
_entry.id   AF-A0A3D0XL02-F1
#
_cell.length_a   1.000
_cell.length_b   1.000
_cell.length_c   1.000
_cell.angle_alpha   90.00
_cell.angle_beta   90.00
_cell.angle_gamma   90.00
#
_symmetry.space_group_name_H-M   'P 1'
#
loop_
_entity.id
_entity.type
_entity.pdbx_description
1 polymer ?
#
loop_
_entity_poly.entity_id
_entity_poly.type
_entity_poly.pdbx_seq_one_letter_code
_entity_poly.pdbx_strand_id
1 'polypeptide(L)'
;MPGWHALTEPHRKAGHLKVVGILQEQHPDRCALFMQWKQMDWPVWLDALNLLQLPAVPYTLLVDEDGRIESVNPTQEAFLAFMEKPPRKMELQSSQPLDRSPEWKMPRLPSDEALEVSAWLEAGQGFFQGAWSSHSMTCLKAFQQALLLEPENGWIHFRLGVVYGRLFDEDPSQPMPLFARAISHWKQALALDPNQYIWRRRLQQYGPRLDKPYAFYDWIDA
;
A
#
# COMPACT_ATOMS: atom_id res chain seq x y z
N MET A 1 11.11 5.42 -10.17
CA MET A 1 11.89 5.34 -8.91
C MET A 1 13.40 5.43 -9.10
N PRO A 2 14.08 4.69 -10.01
CA PRO A 2 15.55 4.78 -10.14
C PRO A 2 16.09 6.19 -10.45
N GLY A 3 15.38 6.95 -11.30
CA GLY A 3 15.74 8.35 -11.58
C GLY A 3 15.66 9.25 -10.34
N TRP A 4 14.58 9.14 -9.57
CA TRP A 4 14.44 9.86 -8.29
C TRP A 4 15.47 9.43 -7.26
N HIS A 5 15.82 8.14 -7.18
CA HIS A 5 16.86 7.66 -6.28
C HIS A 5 18.21 8.34 -6.57
N ALA A 6 18.66 8.36 -7.82
CA ALA A 6 19.91 9.01 -8.20
C ALA A 6 19.87 10.54 -7.97
N LEU A 7 18.76 11.19 -8.33
CA LEU A 7 18.59 12.65 -8.18
C LEU A 7 18.62 13.09 -6.70
N THR A 8 18.00 12.30 -5.81
CA THR A 8 17.87 12.65 -4.39
C THR A 8 19.06 12.21 -3.54
N GLU A 9 19.89 11.29 -4.03
CA GLU A 9 20.98 10.67 -3.26
C GLU A 9 21.94 11.69 -2.63
N PRO A 10 22.46 12.72 -3.35
CA PRO A 10 23.40 13.67 -2.75
C PRO A 10 22.79 14.44 -1.57
N HIS A 11 21.53 14.88 -1.71
CA HIS A 11 20.81 15.62 -0.68
C HIS A 11 20.48 14.74 0.54
N ARG A 12 20.15 13.48 0.28
CA ARG A 12 19.83 12.50 1.33
C ARG A 12 21.07 12.10 2.12
N LYS A 13 22.21 11.88 1.44
CA LYS A 13 23.52 11.63 2.08
C LYS A 13 24.04 12.82 2.87
N ALA A 14 23.77 14.04 2.41
CA ALA A 14 24.08 15.27 3.16
C ALA A 14 23.14 15.51 4.35
N GLY A 15 22.06 14.74 4.50
CA GLY A 15 21.07 14.90 5.56
C GLY A 15 20.06 16.04 5.33
N HIS A 16 20.08 16.68 4.16
CA HIS A 16 19.18 17.79 3.81
C HIS A 16 17.80 17.32 3.33
N LEU A 17 17.67 16.04 2.98
CA LEU A 17 16.42 15.45 2.49
C LEU A 17 16.17 14.11 3.18
N LYS A 18 14.91 13.85 3.55
CA LYS A 18 14.44 12.52 3.92
C LYS A 18 13.55 11.99 2.80
N VAL A 19 13.70 10.70 2.49
CA VAL A 19 12.90 10.02 1.48
C VAL A 19 12.26 8.80 2.14
N VAL A 20 10.97 8.62 1.88
CA VAL A 20 10.16 7.48 2.30
C VAL A 20 9.34 7.04 1.10
N GLY A 21 9.21 5.74 0.89
CA GLY A 21 8.30 5.16 -0.10
C GLY A 21 7.07 4.53 0.54
N ILE A 22 5.95 4.52 -0.19
CA ILE A 22 4.80 3.65 0.08
C ILE A 22 4.54 2.82 -1.16
N LEU A 23 4.46 1.51 -1.00
CA LEU A 23 4.40 0.54 -2.07
C LEU A 23 3.03 -0.13 -2.17
N GLN A 24 2.46 -0.13 -3.38
CA GLN A 24 1.19 -0.79 -3.72
C GLN A 24 1.40 -2.22 -4.25
N GLU A 25 2.04 -3.09 -3.46
CA GLU A 25 2.41 -4.47 -3.81
C GLU A 25 1.89 -5.45 -2.75
N GLN A 26 1.73 -6.73 -3.08
CA GLN A 26 1.36 -7.76 -2.11
C GLN A 26 2.56 -8.29 -1.34
N HIS A 27 3.65 -8.56 -2.06
CA HIS A 27 4.83 -9.24 -1.55
C HIS A 27 5.94 -8.23 -1.21
N PRO A 28 6.18 -7.90 0.07
CA PRO A 28 7.21 -6.94 0.45
C PRO A 28 8.61 -7.38 0.02
N ASP A 29 8.88 -8.68 -0.02
CA ASP A 29 10.19 -9.23 -0.41
C ASP A 29 10.58 -8.88 -1.84
N ARG A 30 9.60 -8.80 -2.75
CA ARG A 30 9.84 -8.37 -4.14
C ARG A 30 10.37 -6.94 -4.21
N CYS A 31 9.89 -6.07 -3.32
CA CYS A 31 10.42 -4.72 -3.20
C CYS A 31 11.78 -4.70 -2.54
N ALA A 32 11.97 -5.46 -1.45
CA ALA A 32 13.26 -5.57 -0.78
C ALA A 32 14.37 -6.01 -1.76
N LEU A 33 14.11 -7.02 -2.57
CA LEU A 33 15.04 -7.48 -3.62
C LEU A 33 15.31 -6.41 -4.68
N PHE A 34 14.26 -5.68 -5.12
CA PHE A 34 14.44 -4.58 -6.06
C PHE A 34 15.28 -3.44 -5.46
N MET A 35 15.02 -3.07 -4.20
CA MET A 35 15.76 -2.04 -3.48
C MET A 35 17.23 -2.46 -3.32
N GLN A 36 17.50 -3.71 -2.94
CA GLN A 36 18.84 -4.27 -2.85
C GLN A 36 19.57 -4.20 -4.20
N TRP A 37 18.93 -4.66 -5.28
CA TRP A 37 19.50 -4.61 -6.63
C TRP A 37 19.84 -3.18 -7.07
N LYS A 38 18.98 -2.22 -6.73
CA LYS A 38 19.18 -0.80 -7.04
C LYS A 38 20.00 -0.03 -6.01
N GLN A 39 20.51 -0.70 -4.97
CA GLN A 39 21.27 -0.11 -3.87
C GLN A 39 20.52 1.06 -3.20
N MET A 40 19.20 0.96 -3.14
CA MET A 40 18.34 1.93 -2.47
C MET A 40 18.29 1.61 -0.97
N ASP A 41 18.42 2.65 -0.15
CA ASP A 41 18.64 2.58 1.30
C ASP A 41 17.64 3.43 2.11
N TRP A 42 16.63 4.00 1.46
CA TRP A 42 15.55 4.72 2.11
C TRP A 42 14.39 3.78 2.45
N PRO A 43 13.67 4.02 3.56
CA PRO A 43 12.59 3.15 4.02
C PRO A 43 11.40 3.11 3.06
N VAL A 44 10.76 1.95 2.97
CA VAL A 44 9.54 1.72 2.20
C VAL A 44 8.50 1.03 3.07
N TRP A 45 7.30 1.59 3.15
CA TRP A 45 6.15 0.97 3.79
C TRP A 45 5.27 0.26 2.76
N LEU A 46 4.60 -0.80 3.19
CA LEU A 46 3.71 -1.59 2.35
C LEU A 46 2.26 -1.14 2.53
N ASP A 47 1.60 -0.81 1.42
CA ASP A 47 0.15 -0.63 1.33
C ASP A 47 -0.43 -1.66 0.34
N ALA A 48 -0.58 -2.91 0.79
CA ALA A 48 -1.11 -3.97 -0.05
C ALA A 48 -2.61 -3.80 -0.37
N LEU A 49 -3.33 -3.03 0.46
CA LEU A 49 -4.79 -2.88 0.44
C LEU A 49 -5.27 -1.62 -0.31
N ASN A 50 -4.35 -0.82 -0.86
CA ASN A 50 -4.61 0.50 -1.43
C ASN A 50 -5.43 1.40 -0.48
N LEU A 51 -4.97 1.52 0.77
CA LEU A 51 -5.59 2.35 1.80
C LEU A 51 -5.48 3.84 1.50
N LEU A 52 -4.44 4.25 0.80
CA LEU A 52 -4.31 5.61 0.29
C LEU A 52 -5.31 5.95 -0.82
N GLN A 53 -6.04 4.94 -1.32
CA GLN A 53 -7.03 5.06 -2.39
C GLN A 53 -6.47 5.75 -3.64
N LEU A 54 -5.20 5.50 -3.94
CA LEU A 54 -4.57 6.08 -5.11
C LEU A 54 -5.17 5.45 -6.37
N PRO A 55 -5.45 6.25 -7.41
CA PRO A 55 -5.96 5.72 -8.67
C PRO A 55 -4.87 5.03 -9.49
N ALA A 56 -3.59 5.42 -9.28
CA ALA A 56 -2.44 4.92 -10.00
C ALA A 56 -1.13 5.11 -9.21
N VAL A 57 -0.04 4.54 -9.72
CA VAL A 57 1.34 4.77 -9.23
C VAL A 57 2.29 4.89 -10.42
N PRO A 58 3.43 5.61 -10.30
CA PRO A 58 3.92 6.29 -9.10
C PRO A 58 3.27 7.66 -8.84
N TYR A 59 3.17 8.03 -7.55
CA TYR A 59 3.03 9.41 -7.11
C TYR A 59 4.32 9.84 -6.41
N THR A 60 4.79 11.06 -6.68
CA THR A 60 5.94 11.67 -6.00
C THR A 60 5.50 12.97 -5.35
N LEU A 61 5.75 13.13 -4.06
CA LEU A 61 5.33 14.32 -3.30
C LEU A 61 6.57 15.03 -2.78
N LEU A 62 6.60 16.36 -2.91
CA LEU A 62 7.53 17.20 -2.16
C LEU A 62 6.79 17.73 -0.94
N VAL A 63 7.33 17.44 0.23
CA VAL A 63 6.75 17.82 1.51
C VAL A 63 7.77 18.69 2.24
N ASP A 64 7.35 19.89 2.64
CA ASP A 64 8.19 20.80 3.43
C ASP A 64 8.30 20.34 4.90
N GLU A 65 9.14 21.03 5.66
CA GLU A 65 9.36 20.83 7.09
C GLU A 65 8.10 21.00 7.96
N ASP A 66 7.07 21.73 7.47
CA ASP A 66 5.78 21.89 8.13
C ASP A 66 4.81 20.73 7.82
N GLY A 67 5.23 19.76 7.00
CA GLY A 67 4.38 18.66 6.54
C GLY A 67 3.43 19.03 5.41
N ARG A 68 3.61 20.19 4.76
CA ARG A 68 2.76 20.64 3.65
C ARG A 68 3.25 20.05 2.34
N ILE A 69 2.31 19.57 1.53
CA ILE A 69 2.59 19.12 0.17
C ILE A 69 2.78 20.35 -0.72
N GLU A 70 4.02 20.63 -1.11
CA GLU A 70 4.37 21.73 -2.02
C GLU A 70 4.19 21.36 -3.49
N SER A 71 4.36 20.08 -3.84
CA SER A 71 4.21 19.61 -5.21
C SER A 71 3.78 18.14 -5.29
N VAL A 72 2.97 17.83 -6.30
CA VAL A 72 2.54 16.48 -6.67
C VAL A 72 3.09 16.17 -8.06
N ASN A 73 3.80 15.06 -8.19
CA ASN A 73 4.51 14.63 -9.39
C ASN A 73 5.41 15.74 -9.97
N PRO A 74 6.35 16.28 -9.17
CA PRO A 74 7.23 17.36 -9.60
C PRO A 74 8.09 16.96 -10.80
N THR A 75 8.52 17.95 -11.58
CA THR A 75 9.66 17.79 -12.49
C THR A 75 10.98 17.83 -11.72
N GLN A 76 12.09 17.51 -12.38
CA GLN A 76 13.41 17.61 -11.75
C GLN A 76 13.76 19.06 -11.42
N GLU A 77 13.39 20.00 -12.28
CA GLU A 77 13.59 21.44 -12.07
C GLU A 77 12.80 21.93 -10.85
N ALA A 78 11.55 21.48 -10.70
CA ALA A 78 10.73 21.80 -9.54
C ALA A 78 11.32 21.25 -8.24
N PHE A 79 11.92 20.05 -8.28
CA PHE A 79 12.64 19.49 -7.14
C PHE A 79 13.89 20.31 -6.79
N LEU A 80 14.70 20.71 -7.77
CA LEU A 80 15.89 21.53 -7.53
C LEU A 80 15.50 22.89 -6.91
N ALA A 81 14.47 23.54 -7.44
CA ALA A 81 13.95 24.79 -6.89
C ALA A 81 13.41 24.61 -5.46
N PHE A 82 12.81 23.46 -5.14
CA PHE A 82 12.41 23.13 -3.77
C PHE A 82 13.62 23.02 -2.84
N MET A 83 14.71 22.37 -3.26
CA MET A 83 15.92 22.21 -2.46
C MET A 83 16.70 23.53 -2.23
N GLU A 84 16.50 24.54 -3.08
CA GLU A 84 17.11 25.87 -2.92
C GLU A 84 16.37 26.75 -1.89
N LYS A 85 15.12 26.41 -1.55
CA LYS A 85 14.37 27.16 -0.55
C LYS A 85 15.01 26.95 0.82
N PRO A 86 15.31 28.02 1.57
CA PRO A 86 15.75 27.85 2.95
C PRO A 86 14.62 27.20 3.75
N PRO A 87 14.93 26.26 4.66
CA PRO A 87 13.91 25.69 5.54
C PRO A 87 13.26 26.83 6.33
N ARG A 88 11.93 26.86 6.39
CA ARG A 88 11.21 27.81 7.22
C ARG A 88 11.68 27.61 8.65
N LYS A 89 11.99 28.73 9.30
CA LYS A 89 12.21 28.73 10.74
C LYS A 89 10.90 28.28 11.37
N MET A 90 10.92 27.10 11.96
CA MET A 90 9.84 26.61 12.78
C MET A 90 9.63 27.63 13.90
N GLU A 91 8.58 28.44 13.81
CA GLU A 91 8.02 29.03 15.02
C GLU A 91 7.42 27.84 15.76
N LEU A 92 8.22 27.24 16.63
CA LEU A 92 7.75 26.30 17.64
C LEU A 92 6.72 27.03 18.50
N GLN A 93 5.47 27.15 18.03
CA GLN A 93 4.36 26.97 18.96
C GLN A 93 4.66 25.62 19.58
N SER A 94 4.78 25.57 20.90
CA SER A 94 5.12 24.39 21.66
C SER A 94 4.15 23.26 21.30
N SER A 95 4.43 22.54 20.22
CA SER A 95 3.85 21.25 19.96
C SER A 95 4.42 20.43 21.08
N GLN A 96 3.54 20.07 22.03
CA GLN A 96 3.82 18.91 22.86
C GLN A 96 4.42 17.87 21.92
N PRO A 97 5.54 17.23 22.30
CA PRO A 97 6.05 16.12 21.50
C PRO A 97 4.83 15.26 21.16
N LEU A 98 4.73 14.77 19.92
CA LEU A 98 3.86 13.63 19.64
C LEU A 98 4.43 12.43 20.45
N ASP A 99 4.32 12.50 21.78
CA ASP A 99 4.69 11.51 22.80
C ASP A 99 3.66 10.37 22.83
N ARG A 100 2.90 10.25 21.76
CA ARG A 100 1.97 9.18 21.54
C ARG A 100 2.21 8.74 20.11
N SER A 101 3.19 7.84 19.95
CA SER A 101 2.87 6.71 19.07
C SER A 101 1.51 6.22 19.56
N PRO A 102 0.42 6.36 18.77
CA PRO A 102 -0.89 5.95 19.24
C PRO A 102 -0.73 4.54 19.79
N GLU A 103 -1.09 4.34 21.06
CA GLU A 103 -0.99 3.01 21.66
C GLU A 103 -1.68 2.05 20.71
N TRP A 104 -0.90 1.11 20.16
CA TRP A 104 -1.47 0.12 19.28
C TRP A 104 -2.48 -0.68 20.10
N LYS A 105 -3.73 -0.64 19.68
CA LYS A 105 -4.82 -1.39 20.30
C LYS A 105 -5.19 -2.52 19.36
N MET A 106 -5.30 -3.72 19.94
CA MET A 106 -5.81 -4.88 19.21
C MET A 106 -7.17 -4.52 18.59
N PRO A 107 -7.32 -4.64 17.26
CA PRO A 107 -8.58 -4.43 16.59
C PRO A 107 -9.65 -5.37 17.15
N ARG A 108 -10.92 -4.95 17.08
CA ARG A 108 -12.07 -5.77 17.47
C ARG A 108 -13.05 -5.79 16.33
N LEU A 109 -13.71 -6.93 16.13
CA LEU A 109 -14.86 -6.96 15.25
C LEU A 109 -15.99 -6.12 15.87
N PRO A 110 -16.76 -5.40 15.04
CA PRO A 110 -18.07 -4.89 15.43
C PRO A 110 -18.99 -6.03 15.91
N SER A 111 -20.12 -5.69 16.54
CA SER A 111 -21.19 -6.67 16.75
C SER A 111 -21.68 -7.20 15.40
N ASP A 112 -22.13 -8.45 15.35
CA ASP A 112 -22.64 -9.04 14.09
C ASP A 112 -23.90 -8.31 13.57
N GLU A 113 -24.56 -7.49 14.40
CA GLU A 113 -25.69 -6.62 14.05
C GLU A 113 -25.27 -5.25 13.49
N ALA A 114 -23.96 -4.93 13.49
CA ALA A 114 -23.47 -3.64 13.03
C ALA A 114 -23.66 -3.50 11.51
N LEU A 115 -24.44 -2.48 11.13
CA LEU A 115 -24.72 -2.16 9.73
C LEU A 115 -23.71 -1.18 9.11
N GLU A 116 -22.75 -0.68 9.90
CA GLU A 116 -21.77 0.29 9.45
C GLU A 116 -20.59 -0.42 8.75
N VAL A 117 -20.47 -0.20 7.44
CA VAL A 117 -19.41 -0.81 6.62
C VAL A 117 -18.02 -0.32 7.03
N SER A 118 -17.86 0.96 7.37
CA SER A 118 -16.59 1.53 7.84
C SER A 118 -16.03 0.77 9.03
N ALA A 119 -16.86 0.42 10.02
CA ALA A 119 -16.42 -0.30 11.21
C ALA A 119 -15.85 -1.69 10.88
N TRP A 120 -16.49 -2.42 9.95
CA TRP A 120 -15.99 -3.71 9.47
C TRP A 120 -14.70 -3.56 8.65
N LEU A 121 -14.60 -2.52 7.82
CA LEU A 121 -13.40 -2.23 7.04
C LEU A 121 -12.22 -1.86 7.94
N GLU A 122 -12.42 -0.99 8.92
CA GLU A 122 -11.40 -0.60 9.89
C GLU A 122 -10.90 -1.80 10.70
N ALA A 123 -11.80 -2.66 11.17
CA ALA A 123 -11.43 -3.90 11.85
C ALA A 123 -10.61 -4.82 10.94
N GLY A 124 -11.06 -5.04 9.70
CA GLY A 124 -10.36 -5.87 8.71
C GLY A 124 -8.96 -5.34 8.38
N GLN A 125 -8.82 -4.02 8.17
CA GLN A 125 -7.55 -3.34 7.94
C GLN A 125 -6.61 -3.47 9.14
N GLY A 126 -7.13 -3.23 10.35
CA GLY A 126 -6.36 -3.34 11.58
C GLY A 126 -5.80 -4.77 11.77
N PHE A 127 -6.64 -5.80 11.58
CA PHE A 127 -6.17 -7.18 11.65
C PHE A 127 -5.13 -7.48 10.56
N PHE A 128 -5.32 -6.98 9.35
CA PHE A 128 -4.39 -7.20 8.24
C PHE A 128 -3.00 -6.60 8.49
N GLN A 129 -2.94 -5.39 9.05
CA GLN A 129 -1.69 -4.66 9.26
C GLN A 129 -1.00 -5.02 10.58
N GLY A 130 -1.77 -5.23 11.66
CA GLY A 130 -1.22 -5.32 13.01
C GLY A 130 -1.31 -6.69 13.69
N ALA A 131 -2.18 -7.59 13.22
CA ALA A 131 -2.47 -8.84 13.95
C ALA A 131 -2.65 -10.07 13.03
N TRP A 132 -2.17 -10.00 11.78
CA TRP A 132 -2.45 -11.01 10.76
C TRP A 132 -2.06 -12.43 11.19
N SER A 133 -0.86 -12.62 11.76
CA SER A 133 -0.31 -13.93 12.13
C SER A 133 -1.17 -14.75 13.09
N SER A 134 -2.05 -14.09 13.85
CA SER A 134 -2.95 -14.73 14.82
C SER A 134 -4.43 -14.56 14.48
N HIS A 135 -4.77 -13.67 13.53
CA HIS A 135 -6.15 -13.24 13.27
C HIS A 135 -6.48 -13.14 11.78
N SER A 136 -5.78 -13.89 10.91
CA SER A 136 -6.02 -13.88 9.46
C SER A 136 -7.47 -14.26 9.09
N MET A 137 -8.05 -15.26 9.77
CA MET A 137 -9.45 -15.64 9.57
C MET A 137 -10.44 -14.59 10.10
N THR A 138 -10.08 -13.88 11.18
CA THR A 138 -10.88 -12.75 11.71
C THR A 138 -10.85 -11.56 10.74
N CYS A 139 -9.69 -11.28 10.14
CA CYS A 139 -9.53 -10.30 9.06
C CYS A 139 -10.43 -10.66 7.88
N LEU A 140 -10.42 -11.92 7.43
CA LEU A 140 -11.29 -12.41 6.37
C LEU A 140 -12.78 -12.23 6.71
N LYS A 141 -13.21 -12.61 7.93
CA LYS A 141 -14.59 -12.41 8.40
C LYS A 141 -15.00 -10.94 8.30
N ALA A 142 -14.13 -10.01 8.74
CA ALA A 142 -14.45 -8.59 8.73
C ALA A 142 -14.73 -8.06 7.32
N PHE A 143 -13.85 -8.37 6.36
CA PHE A 143 -14.06 -7.95 4.98
C PHE A 143 -15.24 -8.66 4.31
N GLN A 144 -15.54 -9.91 4.67
CA GLN A 144 -16.74 -10.61 4.18
C GLN A 144 -18.02 -9.95 4.69
N GLN A 145 -18.08 -9.53 5.96
CA GLN A 145 -19.22 -8.78 6.50
C GLN A 145 -19.38 -7.43 5.82
N ALA A 146 -18.29 -6.70 5.60
CA ALA A 146 -18.31 -5.45 4.84
C ALA A 146 -18.89 -5.66 3.42
N LEU A 147 -18.53 -6.76 2.75
CA LEU A 147 -19.06 -7.08 1.43
C LEU A 147 -20.55 -7.46 1.45
N LEU A 148 -21.03 -8.14 2.50
CA LEU A 148 -22.45 -8.47 2.63
C LEU A 148 -23.31 -7.20 2.72
N LEU A 149 -22.81 -6.17 3.37
CA LEU A 149 -23.49 -4.87 3.53
C LEU A 149 -23.41 -4.04 2.23
N GLU A 150 -22.28 -4.08 1.53
CA GLU A 150 -22.09 -3.38 0.25
C GLU A 150 -21.53 -4.31 -0.86
N PRO A 151 -22.39 -5.12 -1.51
CA PRO A 151 -21.95 -6.11 -2.49
C PRO A 151 -21.33 -5.53 -3.76
N GLU A 152 -21.62 -4.28 -4.10
CA GLU A 152 -21.12 -3.61 -5.31
C GLU A 152 -19.96 -2.65 -5.03
N ASN A 153 -19.32 -2.75 -3.86
CA ASN A 153 -18.18 -1.91 -3.52
C ASN A 153 -16.85 -2.52 -4.04
N GLY A 154 -16.30 -1.91 -5.09
CA GLY A 154 -15.06 -2.34 -5.73
C GLY A 154 -13.84 -2.38 -4.80
N TRP A 155 -13.77 -1.48 -3.80
CA TRP A 155 -12.69 -1.47 -2.82
C TRP A 155 -12.72 -2.69 -1.91
N ILE A 156 -13.91 -3.12 -1.50
CA ILE A 156 -14.08 -4.31 -0.65
C ILE A 156 -13.68 -5.56 -1.43
N HIS A 157 -14.13 -5.65 -2.69
CA HIS A 157 -13.68 -6.70 -3.60
C HIS A 157 -12.15 -6.70 -3.75
N PHE A 158 -11.51 -5.55 -4.00
CA PHE A 158 -10.06 -5.50 -4.15
C PHE A 158 -9.36 -6.02 -2.89
N ARG A 159 -9.75 -5.52 -1.72
CA ARG A 159 -9.17 -5.91 -0.41
C ARG A 159 -9.41 -7.37 -0.07
N LEU A 160 -10.59 -7.92 -0.33
CA LEU A 160 -10.85 -9.36 -0.17
C LEU A 160 -9.93 -10.19 -1.07
N GLY A 161 -9.69 -9.74 -2.30
CA GLY A 161 -8.74 -10.40 -3.18
C GLY A 161 -7.33 -10.44 -2.58
N VAL A 162 -6.87 -9.34 -1.98
CA VAL A 162 -5.58 -9.27 -1.28
C VAL A 162 -5.54 -10.22 -0.08
N VAL A 163 -6.60 -10.29 0.72
CA VAL A 163 -6.70 -11.19 1.88
C VAL A 163 -6.64 -12.66 1.45
N TYR A 164 -7.44 -13.06 0.45
CA TYR A 164 -7.39 -14.42 -0.07
C TYR A 164 -6.03 -14.77 -0.69
N GLY A 165 -5.40 -13.82 -1.40
CA GLY A 165 -4.06 -13.99 -1.95
C GLY A 165 -3.03 -14.25 -0.86
N ARG A 166 -3.07 -13.46 0.23
CA ARG A 166 -2.16 -13.64 1.36
C ARG A 166 -2.39 -14.96 2.11
N LEU A 167 -3.64 -15.38 2.29
CA LEU A 167 -3.95 -16.69 2.87
C LEU A 167 -3.41 -17.83 2.00
N PHE A 168 -3.52 -17.71 0.68
CA PHE A 168 -2.95 -18.69 -0.25
C PHE A 168 -1.43 -18.73 -0.16
N ASP A 169 -0.76 -17.57 -0.08
CA ASP A 169 0.70 -17.50 0.03
C ASP A 169 1.21 -18.17 1.33
N GLU A 170 0.43 -18.15 2.42
CA GLU A 170 0.80 -18.79 3.70
C GLU A 170 0.64 -20.30 3.70
N ASP A 171 -0.41 -20.81 3.06
CA ASP A 171 -0.63 -22.25 2.93
C ASP A 171 -1.32 -22.56 1.58
N PRO A 172 -0.52 -22.78 0.52
CA PRO A 172 -1.03 -23.14 -0.80
C PRO A 172 -1.73 -24.50 -0.82
N SER A 173 -1.53 -25.34 0.20
CA SER A 173 -2.08 -26.70 0.27
C SER A 173 -3.52 -26.75 0.79
N GLN A 174 -4.06 -25.61 1.25
CA GLN A 174 -5.43 -25.56 1.75
C GLN A 174 -6.44 -26.05 0.70
N PRO A 175 -7.45 -26.84 1.11
CA PRO A 175 -8.45 -27.39 0.19
C PRO A 175 -9.36 -26.31 -0.43
N MET A 176 -9.41 -25.12 0.16
CA MET A 176 -10.14 -23.99 -0.39
C MET A 176 -9.37 -23.40 -1.57
N PRO A 177 -10.02 -23.10 -2.72
CA PRO A 177 -9.34 -22.48 -3.86
C PRO A 177 -9.12 -20.98 -3.61
N LEU A 178 -8.32 -20.66 -2.58
CA LEU A 178 -8.05 -19.31 -2.07
C LEU A 178 -7.55 -18.39 -3.19
N PHE A 179 -6.59 -18.86 -3.98
CA PHE A 179 -6.07 -18.08 -5.09
C PHE A 179 -7.13 -17.81 -6.16
N ALA A 180 -7.98 -18.80 -6.49
CA ALA A 180 -9.08 -18.58 -7.44
C ALA A 180 -10.09 -17.55 -6.90
N ARG A 181 -10.36 -17.55 -5.59
CA ARG A 181 -11.18 -16.52 -4.93
C ARG A 181 -10.51 -15.14 -5.03
N ALA A 182 -9.19 -15.08 -4.81
CA ALA A 182 -8.43 -13.83 -4.95
C ALA A 182 -8.61 -13.22 -6.35
N ILE A 183 -8.38 -14.03 -7.40
CA ILE A 183 -8.57 -13.65 -8.80
C ILE A 183 -10.02 -13.21 -9.07
N SER A 184 -11.01 -13.95 -8.56
CA SER A 184 -12.43 -13.60 -8.75
C SER A 184 -12.76 -12.23 -8.14
N HIS A 185 -12.29 -11.96 -6.93
CA HIS A 185 -12.53 -10.69 -6.26
C HIS A 185 -11.81 -9.53 -6.95
N TRP A 186 -10.56 -9.68 -7.37
CA TRP A 186 -9.87 -8.63 -8.14
C TRP A 186 -10.52 -8.36 -9.50
N LYS A 187 -11.03 -9.40 -10.19
CA LYS A 187 -11.81 -9.22 -11.42
C LYS A 187 -13.07 -8.41 -11.18
N GLN A 188 -13.81 -8.72 -10.12
CA GLN A 188 -15.02 -7.96 -9.77
C GLN A 188 -14.70 -6.51 -9.39
N ALA A 189 -13.62 -6.28 -8.63
CA ALA A 189 -13.16 -4.93 -8.33
C ALA A 189 -12.88 -4.13 -9.61
N LEU A 190 -12.11 -4.70 -10.54
CA LEU A 190 -11.80 -4.05 -11.81
C LEU A 190 -13.04 -3.90 -12.72
N ALA A 191 -14.03 -4.79 -12.63
CA ALA A 191 -15.29 -4.63 -13.37
C ALA A 191 -16.11 -3.43 -12.86
N LEU A 192 -16.10 -3.20 -11.54
CA LEU A 192 -16.79 -2.07 -10.89
C LEU A 192 -16.05 -0.75 -11.12
N ASP A 193 -14.72 -0.75 -11.20
CA ASP A 193 -13.92 0.43 -11.59
C ASP A 193 -12.81 0.06 -12.59
N PRO A 194 -13.12 0.07 -13.90
CA PRO A 194 -12.19 -0.34 -14.96
C PRO A 194 -10.95 0.54 -15.09
N ASN A 195 -11.00 1.77 -14.56
CA ASN A 195 -9.92 2.75 -14.67
C ASN A 195 -8.88 2.62 -13.57
N GLN A 196 -9.12 1.78 -12.54
CA GLN A 196 -8.18 1.58 -11.44
C GLN A 196 -6.92 0.87 -11.91
N TYR A 197 -5.85 1.67 -12.04
CA TYR A 197 -4.57 1.17 -12.52
C TYR A 197 -4.04 0.10 -11.56
N ILE A 198 -4.03 0.35 -10.25
CA ILE A 198 -3.46 -0.58 -9.25
C ILE A 198 -4.17 -1.95 -9.32
N TRP A 199 -5.49 -1.96 -9.47
CA TRP A 199 -6.28 -3.21 -9.52
C TRP A 199 -6.01 -3.98 -10.80
N ARG A 200 -5.92 -3.29 -11.94
CA ARG A 200 -5.52 -3.89 -13.22
C ARG A 200 -4.11 -4.49 -13.12
N ARG A 201 -3.16 -3.77 -12.53
CA ARG A 201 -1.78 -4.24 -12.33
C ARG A 201 -1.73 -5.48 -11.45
N ARG A 202 -2.55 -5.56 -10.39
CA ARG A 202 -2.66 -6.75 -9.53
C ARG A 202 -3.08 -7.99 -10.31
N LEU A 203 -4.05 -7.87 -11.23
CA LEU A 203 -4.43 -9.00 -12.09
C LEU A 203 -3.35 -9.36 -13.11
N GLN A 204 -2.74 -8.37 -13.76
CA GLN A 204 -1.69 -8.59 -14.77
C GLN A 204 -0.46 -9.29 -14.19
N GLN A 205 -0.16 -9.12 -12.90
CA GLN A 205 0.91 -9.84 -12.20
C GLN A 205 0.79 -11.36 -12.30
N TYR A 206 -0.44 -11.87 -12.40
CA TYR A 206 -0.75 -13.29 -12.52
C TYR A 206 -1.25 -13.68 -13.93
N GLY A 207 -1.29 -12.73 -14.86
CA GLY A 207 -1.65 -12.96 -16.25
C GLY A 207 -0.51 -13.53 -17.10
N PRO A 208 -0.79 -13.81 -18.39
CA PRO A 208 0.23 -14.22 -19.36
C PRO A 208 1.45 -13.29 -19.35
N ARG A 209 2.63 -13.86 -19.61
CA ARG A 209 3.90 -13.12 -19.56
C ARG A 209 3.91 -11.88 -20.46
N LEU A 210 3.23 -11.93 -21.61
CA LEU A 210 3.12 -10.79 -22.54
C LEU A 210 2.39 -9.58 -21.95
N ASP A 211 1.55 -9.79 -20.93
CA ASP A 211 0.81 -8.72 -20.25
C ASP A 211 1.61 -8.09 -19.08
N LYS A 212 2.81 -8.63 -18.77
CA LYS A 212 3.69 -8.13 -17.70
C LYS A 212 4.71 -7.13 -18.29
N PRO A 213 4.66 -5.83 -17.94
CA PRO A 213 5.55 -4.81 -18.50
C PRO A 213 6.95 -4.79 -17.86
N TYR A 214 7.19 -5.56 -16.79
CA TYR A 214 8.49 -5.59 -16.12
C TYR A 214 9.00 -7.03 -16.00
N ALA A 215 9.99 -7.37 -16.81
CA ALA A 215 10.65 -8.68 -16.78
C ALA A 215 11.42 -8.95 -15.47
N PHE A 216 11.61 -7.93 -14.63
CA PHE A 216 12.35 -8.04 -13.37
C PHE A 216 11.72 -9.04 -12.39
N TYR A 217 10.45 -9.41 -12.50
CA TYR A 217 9.85 -10.41 -11.60
C TYR A 217 9.66 -11.78 -12.25
N ASP A 218 10.16 -11.97 -13.47
CA ASP A 218 9.96 -13.21 -14.23
C ASP A 218 10.87 -14.36 -13.76
N TRP A 219 11.82 -14.11 -12.86
CA TRP A 219 12.77 -15.10 -12.32
C TRP A 219 12.37 -15.67 -10.96
N ILE A 220 11.26 -15.21 -10.39
CA ILE A 220 10.68 -15.81 -9.18
C ILE A 220 9.62 -16.80 -9.66
N ASP A 221 9.99 -18.08 -9.70
CA ASP A 221 9.02 -19.16 -9.89
C ASP A 221 8.02 -19.13 -8.72
N ALA A 222 6.72 -19.13 -9.06
CA ALA A 222 5.61 -19.16 -8.10
C ALA A 222 5.30 -20.61 -7.69
#